data_AF-A0A7W7QFY1-F1
#
_entry.id   AF-A0A7W7QFY1-F1
#
_cell.length_a   1.000
_cell.length_b   1.000
_cell.length_c   1.000
_cell.angle_alpha   90.00
_cell.angle_beta   90.00
_cell.angle_gamma   90.00
#
_symmetry.space_group_name_H-M   'P 1'
#
loop_
_entity.id
_entity.type
_entity.pdbx_description
1 polymer ?
#
loop_
_entity_poly.entity_id
_entity_poly.type
_entity_poly.pdbx_seq_one_letter_code
_entity_poly.pdbx_strand_id
1 'polypeptide(L)'
;MVELPEHDPVLRDKVRRLMGVLRQLAVAKTRPIRSITNYEEMLLLADAAEHLPVRTAVEPGDEILRAVRVRRDPEPPCPRVVVPWIDHSPGSLDEPALRESVLLGRADRPSSITEHPEVTRQFSTWMAAWRPWAAEERLRRPRAELFQKLFDLHRIAQERPESIEIVVAAGLLHAPGEQGEAGVRIHLLTQAVSVEQDPHSGAMVCALMPESAVRLEAEEVLAGLALFDQSGTAVLRDRLLETVSSPLDPAAVAYLKEWAGRALLAGHTVSDEWTVPTGQVTQLGFAPALVARRRGAFALREFYDAITRSLDSDDTRYRSDLPSSWRPSSHRTGWRGWSALVGSARRR
;
A
#
# COMPACT_ATOMS: atom_id res chain seq x y z
N MET A 1 -54.07 -8.67 11.07
CA MET A 1 -53.06 -7.93 10.30
C MET A 1 -51.83 -7.89 11.18
N VAL A 2 -50.89 -8.80 10.95
CA VAL A 2 -49.69 -8.97 11.78
C VAL A 2 -48.63 -8.05 11.20
N GLU A 3 -48.24 -7.01 11.93
CA GLU A 3 -47.11 -6.15 11.55
C GLU A 3 -45.84 -7.01 11.48
N LEU A 4 -45.17 -6.96 10.34
CA LEU A 4 -43.87 -7.60 10.17
C LEU A 4 -42.89 -6.98 11.20
N PRO A 5 -42.03 -7.78 11.85
CA PRO A 5 -41.09 -7.30 12.87
C PRO A 5 -40.04 -6.30 12.34
N GLU A 6 -40.06 -6.01 11.04
CA GLU A 6 -39.15 -5.12 10.34
C GLU A 6 -39.45 -3.62 10.56
N HIS A 7 -40.57 -3.26 11.21
CA HIS A 7 -40.98 -1.86 11.43
C HIS A 7 -41.12 -1.47 12.92
N ASP A 8 -40.64 -2.29 13.87
CA ASP A 8 -40.69 -1.94 15.30
C ASP A 8 -39.65 -0.84 15.65
N PRO A 9 -40.09 0.39 16.00
CA PRO A 9 -39.18 1.49 16.33
C PRO A 9 -38.35 1.21 17.59
N VAL A 10 -38.85 0.37 18.51
CA VAL A 10 -38.15 -0.02 19.73
C VAL A 10 -37.01 -1.00 19.41
N LEU A 11 -37.22 -1.90 18.44
CA LEU A 11 -36.17 -2.81 17.96
C LEU A 11 -35.07 -2.04 17.22
N ARG A 12 -35.43 -1.08 16.38
CA ARG A 12 -34.50 -0.20 15.64
C ARG A 12 -33.62 0.61 16.60
N ASP A 13 -34.19 1.19 17.66
CA ASP A 13 -33.44 1.91 18.69
C ASP A 13 -32.48 1.00 19.46
N LYS A 14 -32.90 -0.22 19.80
CA LYS A 14 -32.04 -1.22 20.46
C LYS A 14 -30.87 -1.65 19.57
N VAL A 15 -31.12 -1.92 18.29
CA VAL A 15 -30.07 -2.29 17.32
C VAL A 15 -29.08 -1.14 17.15
N ARG A 16 -29.54 0.11 16.99
CA ARG A 16 -28.66 1.29 16.90
C ARG A 16 -27.78 1.45 18.14
N ARG A 17 -28.33 1.30 19.35
CA ARG A 17 -27.53 1.33 20.59
C ARG A 17 -26.49 0.20 20.64
N LEU A 18 -26.88 -1.03 20.28
CA LEU A 18 -25.95 -2.16 20.24
C LEU A 18 -24.81 -1.92 19.25
N MET A 19 -25.12 -1.44 18.04
CA MET A 19 -24.10 -1.12 17.03
C MET A 19 -23.16 0.00 17.51
N GLY A 20 -23.69 1.01 18.20
CA GLY A 20 -22.88 2.04 18.87
C GLY A 20 -21.91 1.48 19.92
N VAL A 21 -22.36 0.52 20.74
CA VAL A 21 -21.51 -0.14 21.76
C VAL A 21 -20.45 -1.02 21.10
N LEU A 22 -20.81 -1.82 20.09
CA LEU A 22 -19.85 -2.65 19.34
C LEU A 22 -18.77 -1.81 18.65
N ARG A 23 -19.17 -0.68 18.06
CA ARG A 23 -18.25 0.31 17.48
C ARG A 23 -17.25 0.81 18.53
N GLN A 24 -17.72 1.24 19.70
CA GLN A 24 -16.84 1.72 20.77
C GLN A 24 -15.87 0.64 21.27
N LEU A 25 -16.35 -0.60 21.46
CA LEU A 25 -15.52 -1.72 21.90
C LEU A 25 -14.44 -2.09 20.88
N ALA A 26 -14.77 -2.07 19.59
CA ALA A 26 -13.82 -2.43 18.55
C ALA A 26 -12.72 -1.37 18.38
N VAL A 27 -13.08 -0.08 18.51
CA VAL A 27 -12.11 1.03 18.52
C VAL A 27 -11.18 0.91 19.72
N ALA A 28 -11.72 0.67 20.92
CA ALA A 28 -10.94 0.57 22.14
C ALA A 28 -9.92 -0.59 22.15
N LYS A 29 -10.19 -1.66 21.39
CA LYS A 29 -9.30 -2.83 21.29
C LYS A 29 -8.18 -2.68 20.26
N THR A 30 -8.28 -1.74 19.34
CA THR A 30 -7.33 -1.63 18.23
C THR A 30 -6.19 -0.71 18.63
N ARG A 31 -4.95 -1.23 18.61
CA ARG A 31 -3.76 -0.40 18.75
C ARG A 31 -3.45 0.26 17.42
N PRO A 32 -3.32 1.59 17.35
CA PRO A 32 -2.99 2.25 16.09
C PRO A 32 -1.60 1.81 15.63
N ILE A 33 -1.50 1.47 14.34
CA ILE A 33 -0.21 1.27 13.69
C ILE A 33 0.46 2.65 13.62
N ARG A 34 1.70 2.77 14.06
CA ARG A 34 2.46 4.03 14.08
C ARG A 34 3.76 3.97 13.28
N SER A 35 4.01 2.85 12.59
CA SER A 35 5.22 2.66 11.80
C SER A 35 4.89 2.02 10.46
N ILE A 36 5.43 2.57 9.37
CA ILE A 36 5.35 2.02 8.01
C ILE A 36 5.95 0.61 7.90
N THR A 37 6.83 0.21 8.84
CA THR A 37 7.40 -1.15 8.90
C THR A 37 6.35 -2.23 9.20
N ASN A 38 5.18 -1.83 9.72
CA ASN A 38 4.08 -2.75 10.02
C ASN A 38 3.06 -2.88 8.88
N TYR A 39 3.31 -2.26 7.72
CA TYR A 39 2.49 -2.46 6.54
C TYR A 39 2.73 -3.86 5.94
N GLU A 40 1.71 -4.41 5.29
CA GLU A 40 1.85 -5.72 4.63
C GLU A 40 2.69 -5.58 3.37
N GLU A 41 2.50 -4.49 2.62
CA GLU A 41 3.30 -4.13 1.46
C GLU A 41 3.25 -2.61 1.24
N MET A 42 4.34 -2.03 0.72
CA MET A 42 4.42 -0.61 0.41
C MET A 42 5.19 -0.37 -0.89
N LEU A 43 4.63 0.45 -1.78
CA LEU A 43 5.28 0.96 -2.97
C LEU A 43 5.39 2.48 -2.87
N LEU A 44 6.62 3.00 -2.76
CA LEU A 44 6.85 4.44 -2.86
C LEU A 44 6.55 4.92 -4.28
N LEU A 45 5.79 6.00 -4.40
CA LEU A 45 5.44 6.55 -5.71
C LEU A 45 6.60 7.31 -6.35
N ALA A 46 7.62 7.71 -5.58
CA ALA A 46 8.89 8.20 -6.11
C ALA A 46 9.58 7.16 -7.00
N ASP A 47 9.81 5.96 -6.47
CA ASP A 47 10.40 4.83 -7.20
C ASP A 47 9.58 4.46 -8.44
N ALA A 48 8.24 4.56 -8.35
CA ALA A 48 7.36 4.31 -9.49
C ALA A 48 7.48 5.40 -10.56
N ALA A 49 7.56 6.67 -10.16
CA ALA A 49 7.62 7.83 -11.04
C ALA A 49 8.90 7.88 -11.90
N GLU A 50 9.99 7.24 -11.45
CA GLU A 50 11.23 7.11 -12.24
C GLU A 50 11.05 6.28 -13.52
N HIS A 51 10.02 5.42 -13.57
CA HIS A 51 9.90 4.41 -14.63
C HIS A 51 8.53 4.39 -15.31
N LEU A 52 7.48 4.87 -14.65
CA LEU A 52 6.10 4.94 -15.11
C LEU A 52 5.49 6.31 -14.77
N PRO A 53 4.57 6.84 -15.60
CA PRO A 53 3.87 8.06 -15.26
C PRO A 53 2.95 7.85 -14.06
N VAL A 54 3.19 8.61 -12.99
CA VAL A 54 2.29 8.73 -11.84
C VAL A 54 1.45 9.98 -12.02
N ARG A 55 0.13 9.82 -12.04
CA ARG A 55 -0.84 10.90 -12.22
C ARG A 55 -1.38 11.36 -10.88
N THR A 56 -1.63 12.66 -10.78
CA THR A 56 -2.40 13.25 -9.68
C THR A 56 -3.88 12.98 -9.93
N ALA A 57 -4.36 11.83 -9.44
CA ALA A 57 -5.78 11.48 -9.47
C ALA A 57 -6.56 12.41 -8.56
N VAL A 58 -7.62 13.05 -9.07
CA VAL A 58 -8.41 14.06 -8.36
C VAL A 58 -9.83 13.56 -8.11
N GLU A 59 -10.44 12.92 -9.12
CA GLU A 59 -11.80 12.42 -9.06
C GLU A 59 -11.85 10.91 -8.75
N PRO A 60 -12.94 10.42 -8.11
CA PRO A 60 -13.11 8.98 -7.91
C PRO A 60 -13.09 8.22 -9.25
N GLY A 61 -12.30 7.16 -9.32
CA GLY A 61 -12.06 6.39 -10.56
C GLY A 61 -10.87 6.85 -11.39
N ASP A 62 -10.27 8.01 -11.08
CA ASP A 62 -9.06 8.46 -11.76
C ASP A 62 -7.90 7.48 -11.54
N GLU A 63 -7.21 7.16 -12.64
CA GLU A 63 -6.01 6.32 -12.60
C GLU A 63 -4.82 7.08 -12.02
N ILE A 64 -4.23 6.54 -10.96
CA ILE A 64 -2.98 7.02 -10.38
C ILE A 64 -1.80 6.52 -11.20
N LEU A 65 -1.76 5.21 -11.48
CA LEU A 65 -0.69 4.62 -12.26
C LEU A 65 -1.12 3.34 -12.97
N ARG A 66 -0.48 3.09 -14.11
CA ARG A 66 -0.73 1.94 -14.98
C ARG A 66 0.58 1.26 -15.32
N ALA A 67 0.73 0.00 -14.91
CA ALA A 67 1.89 -0.83 -15.25
C ALA A 67 1.48 -1.88 -16.28
N VAL A 68 2.11 -1.85 -17.45
CA VAL A 68 1.91 -2.86 -18.50
C VAL A 68 2.87 -4.03 -18.24
N ARG A 69 2.40 -5.26 -18.50
CA ARG A 69 3.26 -6.44 -18.40
C ARG A 69 4.41 -6.34 -19.42
N VAL A 70 5.63 -6.27 -18.91
CA VAL A 70 6.84 -6.22 -19.75
C VAL A 70 7.34 -7.64 -19.99
N ARG A 71 7.56 -8.01 -21.26
CA ARG A 71 8.27 -9.25 -21.59
C ARG A 71 9.76 -9.01 -21.42
N ARG A 72 10.43 -9.94 -20.73
CA ARG A 72 11.87 -9.95 -20.55
C ARG A 72 12.49 -10.86 -21.59
N ASP A 73 13.51 -10.37 -22.26
CA ASP A 73 14.28 -11.17 -23.20
C ASP A 73 15.40 -11.89 -22.44
N PRO A 74 15.69 -13.16 -22.78
CA PRO A 74 16.77 -13.89 -22.14
C PRO A 74 18.11 -13.19 -22.39
N GLU A 75 18.97 -13.20 -21.38
CA GLU A 75 20.35 -12.72 -21.54
C GLU A 75 21.06 -13.49 -22.65
N PRO A 76 21.82 -12.80 -23.53
CA PRO A 76 22.68 -13.45 -24.51
C PRO A 76 23.62 -14.45 -23.83
N PRO A 77 23.66 -15.72 -24.26
CA PRO A 77 24.42 -16.76 -23.57
C PRO A 77 25.91 -16.43 -23.58
N CYS A 78 26.51 -16.33 -22.39
CA CYS A 78 27.94 -16.12 -22.24
C CYS A 78 28.72 -17.36 -22.72
N PRO A 79 29.73 -17.21 -23.60
CA PRO A 79 30.53 -18.34 -24.05
C PRO A 79 31.28 -19.03 -22.91
N ARG A 80 31.25 -20.37 -22.88
CA ARG A 80 31.84 -21.17 -21.78
C ARG A 80 33.31 -20.87 -21.51
N VAL A 81 34.08 -20.51 -22.54
CA VAL A 81 35.51 -20.18 -22.41
C VAL A 81 35.74 -18.83 -21.74
N VAL A 82 34.74 -17.93 -21.76
CA VAL A 82 34.79 -16.58 -21.17
C VAL A 82 34.36 -16.61 -19.70
N VAL A 83 33.46 -17.52 -19.32
CA VAL A 83 32.89 -17.61 -17.96
C VAL A 83 33.94 -17.58 -16.83
N PRO A 84 35.08 -18.32 -16.87
CA PRO A 84 36.08 -18.26 -15.80
C PRO A 84 36.76 -16.88 -15.67
N TRP A 85 36.78 -16.12 -16.76
CA TRP A 85 37.53 -14.87 -16.92
C TRP A 85 36.73 -13.62 -16.57
N ILE A 86 35.45 -13.75 -16.23
CA ILE A 86 34.60 -12.60 -15.88
C ILE A 86 34.07 -12.75 -14.45
N ASP A 87 33.85 -11.62 -13.79
CA ASP A 87 33.08 -11.55 -12.56
C ASP A 87 31.65 -11.11 -12.86
N HIS A 88 30.87 -12.02 -13.45
CA HIS A 88 29.52 -11.76 -13.90
C HIS A 88 28.57 -12.83 -13.38
N SER A 89 27.50 -12.39 -12.73
CA SER A 89 26.40 -13.27 -12.35
C SER A 89 25.31 -13.22 -13.44
N PRO A 90 24.75 -14.37 -13.86
CA PRO A 90 23.65 -14.40 -14.81
C PRO A 90 22.51 -13.46 -14.39
N GLY A 91 22.07 -12.60 -15.29
CA GLY A 91 21.06 -11.58 -15.04
C GLY A 91 21.59 -10.28 -14.39
N SER A 92 22.89 -10.17 -14.11
CA SER A 92 23.47 -8.88 -13.69
C SER A 92 23.41 -7.85 -14.82
N LEU A 93 23.23 -6.59 -14.44
CA LEU A 93 23.26 -5.44 -15.35
C LEU A 93 24.55 -4.62 -15.18
N ASP A 94 25.45 -5.03 -14.29
CA ASP A 94 26.77 -4.41 -14.19
C ASP A 94 27.61 -4.81 -15.41
N GLU A 95 28.41 -3.89 -15.94
CA GLU A 95 29.20 -4.17 -17.13
C GLU A 95 30.27 -5.24 -16.82
N PRO A 96 30.25 -6.41 -17.50
CA PRO A 96 31.21 -7.46 -17.25
C PRO A 96 32.62 -6.99 -17.58
N ALA A 97 33.58 -7.27 -16.70
CA ALA A 97 34.99 -6.98 -16.92
C ALA A 97 35.81 -8.28 -17.00
N LEU A 98 36.79 -8.32 -17.91
CA LEU A 98 37.76 -9.40 -17.99
C LEU A 98 38.78 -9.30 -16.86
N ARG A 99 39.07 -10.43 -16.22
CA ARG A 99 40.17 -10.61 -15.27
C ARG A 99 41.49 -10.73 -16.04
N GLU A 100 42.55 -10.13 -15.51
CA GLU A 100 43.90 -10.19 -16.13
C GLU A 100 44.52 -11.58 -16.05
N SER A 101 44.20 -12.33 -15.00
CA SER A 101 44.66 -13.70 -14.80
C SER A 101 43.65 -14.54 -14.03
N VAL A 102 43.58 -15.83 -14.35
CA VAL A 102 42.71 -16.79 -13.67
C VAL A 102 43.37 -18.17 -13.56
N LEU A 103 43.03 -18.91 -12.51
CA LEU A 103 43.47 -20.29 -12.35
C LEU A 103 42.48 -21.22 -13.05
N LEU A 104 42.90 -21.85 -14.16
CA LEU A 104 42.05 -22.75 -14.94
C LEU A 104 42.22 -24.20 -14.48
N GLY A 105 41.13 -24.82 -14.03
CA GLY A 105 41.11 -26.26 -13.69
C GLY A 105 42.07 -26.63 -12.54
N ARG A 106 42.97 -27.60 -12.78
CA ARG A 106 44.03 -28.04 -11.85
C ARG A 106 45.41 -27.45 -12.20
N ALA A 107 45.47 -26.30 -12.87
CA ALA A 107 46.75 -25.67 -13.15
C ALA A 107 47.42 -25.21 -11.83
N ASP A 108 48.73 -25.39 -11.72
CA ASP A 108 49.53 -24.93 -10.57
C ASP A 108 49.89 -23.44 -10.65
N ARG A 109 49.66 -22.80 -11.80
CA ARG A 109 49.93 -21.38 -12.02
C ARG A 109 48.76 -20.68 -12.70
N PRO A 110 48.49 -19.41 -12.38
CA PRO A 110 47.45 -18.63 -13.05
C PRO A 110 47.83 -18.40 -14.52
N SER A 111 46.85 -18.56 -15.41
CA SER A 111 46.95 -18.23 -16.83
C SER A 111 46.64 -16.75 -17.03
N SER A 112 47.43 -16.08 -17.87
CA SER A 112 47.19 -14.67 -18.21
C SER A 112 46.26 -14.54 -19.42
N ILE A 113 45.41 -13.51 -19.45
CA ILE A 113 44.48 -13.27 -20.56
C ILE A 113 45.22 -13.08 -21.91
N THR A 114 46.47 -12.62 -21.86
CA THR A 114 47.32 -12.43 -23.05
C THR A 114 47.68 -13.74 -23.74
N GLU A 115 47.71 -14.86 -23.00
CA GLU A 115 47.93 -16.21 -23.52
C GLU A 115 46.68 -16.78 -24.21
N HIS A 116 45.52 -16.13 -24.04
CA HIS A 116 44.23 -16.59 -24.52
C HIS A 116 43.50 -15.53 -25.39
N PRO A 117 44.04 -15.20 -26.59
CA PRO A 117 43.40 -14.22 -27.49
C PRO A 117 41.99 -14.65 -27.93
N GLU A 118 41.70 -15.95 -27.90
CA GLU A 118 40.37 -16.50 -28.11
C GLU A 118 39.34 -15.93 -27.13
N VAL A 119 39.70 -15.82 -25.86
CA VAL A 119 38.81 -15.33 -24.79
C VAL A 119 38.48 -13.87 -25.04
N THR A 120 39.48 -13.04 -25.34
CA THR A 120 39.27 -11.61 -25.66
C THR A 120 38.36 -11.43 -26.88
N ARG A 121 38.53 -12.26 -27.92
CA ARG A 121 37.69 -12.20 -29.12
C ARG A 121 36.26 -12.60 -28.84
N GLN A 122 36.04 -13.73 -28.17
CA GLN A 122 34.69 -14.19 -27.81
C GLN A 122 34.01 -13.25 -26.82
N PHE A 123 34.75 -12.70 -25.85
CA PHE A 123 34.24 -11.69 -24.93
C PHE A 123 33.77 -10.45 -25.69
N SER A 124 34.57 -9.93 -26.63
CA SER A 124 34.17 -8.78 -27.45
C SER A 124 32.92 -9.06 -28.30
N THR A 125 32.81 -10.24 -28.88
CA THR A 125 31.61 -10.67 -29.62
C THR A 125 30.38 -10.77 -28.71
N TRP A 126 30.51 -11.37 -27.54
CA TRP A 126 29.42 -11.45 -26.57
C TRP A 126 29.02 -10.06 -26.06
N MET A 127 29.97 -9.19 -25.75
CA MET A 127 29.72 -7.81 -25.30
C MET A 127 28.96 -6.98 -26.35
N ALA A 128 29.18 -7.24 -27.64
CA ALA A 128 28.43 -6.58 -28.72
C ALA A 128 26.93 -6.94 -28.71
N ALA A 129 26.56 -8.15 -28.26
CA ALA A 129 25.17 -8.57 -28.07
C ALA A 129 24.64 -8.23 -26.66
N TRP A 130 25.48 -8.33 -25.64
CA TRP A 130 25.12 -8.10 -24.25
C TRP A 130 24.83 -6.63 -23.96
N ARG A 131 25.64 -5.68 -24.45
CA ARG A 131 25.44 -4.24 -24.19
C ARG A 131 24.06 -3.72 -24.62
N PRO A 132 23.57 -3.97 -25.86
CA PRO A 132 22.23 -3.51 -26.25
C PRO A 132 21.15 -4.22 -25.42
N TRP A 133 21.27 -5.52 -25.19
CA TRP A 133 20.35 -6.25 -24.31
C TRP A 133 20.31 -5.64 -22.90
N ALA A 134 21.47 -5.37 -22.28
CA ALA A 134 21.57 -4.81 -20.94
C ALA A 134 21.04 -3.37 -20.88
N ALA A 135 21.23 -2.57 -21.93
CA ALA A 135 20.66 -1.23 -22.03
C ALA A 135 19.13 -1.28 -22.04
N GLU A 136 18.54 -2.17 -22.82
CA GLU A 136 17.09 -2.37 -22.84
C GLU A 136 16.57 -2.97 -21.53
N GLU A 137 17.27 -3.95 -20.96
CA GLU A 137 16.89 -4.62 -19.72
C GLU A 137 16.95 -3.68 -18.52
N ARG A 138 17.88 -2.71 -18.49
CA ARG A 138 17.90 -1.62 -17.48
C ARG A 138 16.62 -0.78 -17.51
N LEU A 139 16.00 -0.61 -18.68
CA LEU A 139 14.72 0.11 -18.82
C LEU A 139 13.51 -0.79 -18.55
N ARG A 140 13.59 -2.07 -18.92
CA ARG A 140 12.48 -3.04 -18.77
C ARG A 140 12.32 -3.56 -17.35
N ARG A 141 13.43 -3.87 -16.67
CA ARG A 141 13.43 -4.55 -15.37
C ARG A 141 12.66 -3.77 -14.30
N PRO A 142 12.90 -2.47 -14.07
CA PRO A 142 12.15 -1.74 -13.05
C PRO A 142 10.64 -1.68 -13.36
N ARG A 143 10.26 -1.54 -14.64
CA ARG A 143 8.85 -1.58 -15.06
C ARG A 143 8.20 -2.95 -14.83
N ALA A 144 8.95 -4.03 -15.07
CA ALA A 144 8.49 -5.40 -14.77
C ALA A 144 8.33 -5.62 -13.26
N GLU A 145 9.23 -5.09 -12.45
CA GLU A 145 9.15 -5.11 -10.99
C GLU A 145 7.96 -4.31 -10.48
N LEU A 146 7.69 -3.12 -11.03
CA LEU A 146 6.50 -2.32 -10.70
C LEU A 146 5.20 -3.04 -11.07
N PHE A 147 5.14 -3.67 -12.25
CA PHE A 147 4.01 -4.53 -12.62
C PHE A 147 3.80 -5.64 -11.59
N GLN A 148 4.88 -6.33 -11.20
CA GLN A 148 4.82 -7.42 -10.24
C GLN A 148 4.36 -6.93 -8.86
N LYS A 149 4.87 -5.79 -8.38
CA LYS A 149 4.43 -5.18 -7.12
C LYS A 149 2.93 -4.86 -7.12
N LEU A 150 2.40 -4.26 -8.19
CA LEU A 150 0.96 -4.02 -8.30
C LEU A 150 0.15 -5.32 -8.39
N PHE A 151 0.66 -6.33 -9.08
CA PHE A 151 0.03 -7.64 -9.13
C PHE A 151 -0.03 -8.29 -7.74
N ASP A 152 1.03 -8.18 -6.95
CA ASP A 152 1.06 -8.68 -5.58
C ASP A 152 0.10 -7.91 -4.66
N LEU A 153 0.04 -6.58 -4.78
CA LEU A 153 -0.96 -5.76 -4.08
C LEU A 153 -2.40 -6.20 -4.41
N HIS A 154 -2.70 -6.36 -5.70
CA HIS A 154 -4.00 -6.88 -6.17
C HIS A 154 -4.30 -8.26 -5.56
N ARG A 155 -3.34 -9.19 -5.62
CA ARG A 155 -3.49 -10.54 -5.07
C ARG A 155 -3.77 -10.51 -3.56
N ILE A 156 -3.02 -9.73 -2.78
CA ILE A 156 -3.22 -9.63 -1.33
C ILE A 156 -4.61 -9.08 -1.00
N ALA A 157 -5.08 -8.07 -1.75
CA ALA A 157 -6.41 -7.51 -1.56
C ALA A 157 -7.52 -8.52 -1.90
N GLN A 158 -7.34 -9.34 -2.95
CA GLN A 158 -8.29 -10.39 -3.33
C GLN A 158 -8.31 -11.58 -2.34
N GLU A 159 -7.17 -11.94 -1.75
CA GLU A 159 -7.08 -13.03 -0.78
C GLU A 159 -7.71 -12.68 0.58
N ARG A 160 -7.69 -11.40 0.97
CA ARG A 160 -8.15 -10.94 2.30
C ARG A 160 -8.95 -9.64 2.21
N PRO A 161 -10.04 -9.59 1.45
CA PRO A 161 -10.71 -8.32 1.15
C PRO A 161 -11.31 -7.65 2.41
N GLU A 162 -11.74 -8.46 3.39
CA GLU A 162 -12.28 -7.99 4.68
C GLU A 162 -11.21 -7.47 5.64
N SER A 163 -9.95 -7.86 5.45
CA SER A 163 -8.88 -7.60 6.42
C SER A 163 -7.83 -6.65 5.89
N ILE A 164 -7.67 -6.57 4.56
CA ILE A 164 -6.69 -5.71 3.89
C ILE A 164 -7.42 -4.67 3.04
N GLU A 165 -6.88 -3.46 3.05
CA GLU A 165 -7.21 -2.43 2.08
C GLU A 165 -5.92 -1.91 1.43
N ILE A 166 -6.06 -1.34 0.24
CA ILE A 166 -5.01 -0.59 -0.43
C ILE A 166 -5.39 0.89 -0.37
N VAL A 167 -4.46 1.72 0.07
CA VAL A 167 -4.63 3.17 0.11
C VAL A 167 -3.50 3.86 -0.63
N VAL A 168 -3.79 4.97 -1.29
CA VAL A 168 -2.77 5.97 -1.59
C VAL A 168 -2.60 6.84 -0.35
N ALA A 169 -1.35 7.01 0.06
CA ALA A 169 -0.99 7.70 1.29
C ALA A 169 0.06 8.79 1.03
N ALA A 170 0.00 9.89 1.77
CA ALA A 170 0.93 11.01 1.68
C ALA A 170 1.12 11.68 3.05
N GLY A 171 2.13 12.54 3.16
CA GLY A 171 2.47 13.21 4.43
C GLY A 171 3.02 12.22 5.45
N LEU A 172 4.19 11.65 5.16
CA LEU A 172 4.90 10.75 6.05
C LEU A 172 5.52 11.54 7.22
N LEU A 173 4.92 11.39 8.40
CA LEU A 173 5.47 11.89 9.65
C LEU A 173 6.56 10.93 10.15
N HIS A 174 7.75 11.47 10.41
CA HIS A 174 8.82 10.81 11.14
C HIS A 174 9.09 11.59 12.42
N ALA A 175 8.71 11.04 13.57
CA ALA A 175 9.05 11.56 14.89
C ALA A 175 9.82 10.46 15.64
N PRO A 176 11.14 10.61 15.85
CA PRO A 176 11.91 9.63 16.59
C PRO A 176 11.41 9.54 18.03
N GLY A 177 11.41 8.33 18.60
CA GLY A 177 11.05 8.12 20.00
C GLY A 177 12.16 8.60 20.93
N GLU A 178 11.79 9.01 22.13
CA GLU A 178 12.76 9.22 23.20
C GLU A 178 13.24 7.87 23.76
N GLN A 179 14.34 7.85 24.51
CA GLN A 179 15.05 6.64 24.94
C GLN A 179 14.11 5.50 25.41
N GLY A 180 14.02 4.43 24.62
CA GLY A 180 13.22 3.23 24.94
C GLY A 180 11.76 3.28 24.45
N GLU A 181 11.27 4.42 23.95
CA GLU A 181 9.96 4.55 23.33
C GLU A 181 10.02 4.30 21.82
N ALA A 182 8.97 3.67 21.29
CA ALA A 182 8.83 3.48 19.85
C ALA A 182 8.48 4.81 19.18
N GLY A 183 9.32 5.25 18.24
CA GLY A 183 9.04 6.43 17.41
C GLY A 183 7.82 6.25 16.51
N VAL A 184 7.35 7.37 15.96
CA VAL A 184 6.27 7.42 14.99
C VAL A 184 6.87 7.59 13.59
N ARG A 185 6.46 6.74 12.66
CA ARG A 185 6.84 6.80 11.25
C ARG A 185 5.66 6.40 10.38
N ILE A 186 4.76 7.32 10.04
CA ILE A 186 3.47 6.97 9.41
C ILE A 186 2.92 8.07 8.50
N HIS A 187 2.28 7.67 7.41
CA HIS A 187 1.52 8.58 6.54
C HIS A 187 0.25 9.08 7.22
N LEU A 188 -0.01 10.38 7.08
CA LEU A 188 -1.15 11.03 7.74
C LEU A 188 -2.33 11.26 6.80
N LEU A 189 -2.10 11.46 5.50
CA LEU A 189 -3.17 11.57 4.52
C LEU A 189 -3.36 10.23 3.81
N THR A 190 -4.60 9.78 3.70
CA THR A 190 -4.94 8.52 3.03
C THR A 190 -6.22 8.64 2.22
N GLN A 191 -6.31 7.84 1.15
CA GLN A 191 -7.53 7.62 0.38
C GLN A 191 -7.52 6.21 -0.21
N ALA A 192 -8.67 5.55 -0.20
CA ALA A 192 -8.78 4.17 -0.69
C ALA A 192 -8.58 4.09 -2.22
N VAL A 193 -7.87 3.05 -2.67
CA VAL A 193 -7.62 2.77 -4.08
C VAL A 193 -7.96 1.33 -4.42
N SER A 194 -8.35 1.09 -5.67
CA SER A 194 -8.38 -0.25 -6.24
C SER A 194 -7.13 -0.47 -7.07
N VAL A 195 -6.62 -1.70 -7.02
CA VAL A 195 -5.60 -2.18 -7.94
C VAL A 195 -6.20 -3.37 -8.67
N GLU A 196 -6.47 -3.20 -9.96
CA GLU A 196 -7.18 -4.19 -10.77
C GLU A 196 -6.39 -4.52 -12.04
N GLN A 197 -6.58 -5.73 -12.55
CA GLN A 197 -6.05 -6.10 -13.85
C GLN A 197 -7.03 -5.67 -14.95
N ASP A 198 -6.53 -4.85 -15.88
CA ASP A 198 -7.23 -4.49 -17.10
C ASP A 198 -7.47 -5.75 -17.96
N PRO A 199 -8.74 -6.13 -18.23
CA PRO A 199 -9.04 -7.41 -18.86
C PRO A 199 -8.63 -7.47 -20.35
N HIS A 200 -8.40 -6.33 -20.99
CA HIS A 200 -8.05 -6.26 -22.40
C HIS A 200 -6.52 -6.29 -22.62
N SER A 201 -5.80 -5.45 -21.88
CA SER A 201 -4.36 -5.28 -22.00
C SER A 201 -3.57 -6.18 -21.05
N GLY A 202 -4.19 -6.71 -19.99
CA GLY A 202 -3.53 -7.41 -18.90
C GLY A 202 -2.67 -6.50 -18.01
N ALA A 203 -2.74 -5.18 -18.20
CA ALA A 203 -2.03 -4.20 -17.39
C ALA A 203 -2.61 -4.12 -15.97
N MET A 204 -1.78 -3.86 -14.97
CA MET A 204 -2.24 -3.53 -13.63
C MET A 204 -2.53 -2.03 -13.54
N VAL A 205 -3.72 -1.67 -13.07
CA VAL A 205 -4.21 -0.30 -12.98
C VAL A 205 -4.53 0.00 -11.54
N CYS A 206 -3.93 1.06 -11.00
CA CYS A 206 -4.29 1.60 -9.69
C CYS A 206 -5.14 2.86 -9.89
N ALA A 207 -6.33 2.90 -9.29
CA ALA A 207 -7.25 4.03 -9.41
C ALA A 207 -7.88 4.38 -8.04
N LEU A 208 -8.30 5.64 -7.89
CA LEU A 208 -9.07 6.04 -6.70
C LEU A 208 -10.39 5.25 -6.65
N MET A 209 -10.73 4.72 -5.47
CA MET A 209 -12.00 4.00 -5.32
C MET A 209 -13.18 4.96 -5.50
N PRO A 210 -14.27 4.53 -6.17
CA PRO A 210 -15.53 5.25 -6.17
C PRO A 210 -15.96 5.57 -4.73
N GLU A 211 -16.50 6.78 -4.51
CA GLU A 211 -16.98 7.24 -3.20
C GLU A 211 -15.93 7.33 -2.08
N SER A 212 -14.65 7.11 -2.40
CA SER A 212 -13.55 7.37 -1.46
C SER A 212 -13.23 8.86 -1.42
N ALA A 213 -12.95 9.37 -0.22
CA ALA A 213 -12.51 10.74 0.00
C ALA A 213 -11.15 10.74 0.71
N VAL A 214 -10.38 11.82 0.53
CA VAL A 214 -9.15 12.05 1.30
C VAL A 214 -9.46 12.17 2.78
N ARG A 215 -8.58 11.62 3.62
CA ARG A 215 -8.72 11.60 5.08
C ARG A 215 -7.41 11.98 5.75
N LEU A 216 -7.52 12.60 6.92
CA LEU A 216 -6.41 12.83 7.84
C LEU A 216 -6.51 11.84 9.01
N GLU A 217 -5.51 10.99 9.18
CA GLU A 217 -5.48 9.93 10.21
C GLU A 217 -4.75 10.33 11.50
N ALA A 218 -4.29 11.57 11.59
CA ALA A 218 -3.52 12.07 12.72
C ALA A 218 -4.19 11.85 14.09
N GLU A 219 -5.51 12.08 14.19
CA GLU A 219 -6.24 11.86 15.45
C GLU A 219 -6.17 10.42 15.93
N GLU A 220 -6.33 9.44 15.03
CA GLU A 220 -6.35 8.02 15.39
C GLU A 220 -4.95 7.51 15.74
N VAL A 221 -3.96 7.97 14.98
CA VAL A 221 -2.60 7.46 15.08
C VAL A 221 -1.82 8.13 16.21
N LEU A 222 -1.99 9.44 16.38
CA LEU A 222 -1.18 10.26 17.29
C LEU A 222 -1.87 10.55 18.64
N ALA A 223 -3.13 10.18 18.81
CA ALA A 223 -3.83 10.37 20.08
C ALA A 223 -3.04 9.80 21.27
N GLY A 224 -2.93 10.63 22.31
CA GLY A 224 -2.23 10.32 23.55
C GLY A 224 -0.70 10.50 23.50
N LEU A 225 -0.13 10.95 22.37
CA LEU A 225 1.29 11.25 22.28
C LEU A 225 1.56 12.71 22.66
N ALA A 226 2.65 12.96 23.38
CA ALA A 226 3.04 14.31 23.83
C ALA A 226 3.38 15.27 22.67
N LEU A 227 3.67 14.74 21.48
CA LEU A 227 3.99 15.54 20.30
C LEU A 227 2.76 16.10 19.56
N PHE A 228 1.53 15.75 19.96
CA PHE A 228 0.30 16.04 19.21
C PHE A 228 -0.75 16.74 20.06
N ASP A 229 -1.19 17.91 19.60
CA ASP A 229 -2.36 18.62 20.13
C ASP A 229 -3.61 18.26 19.34
N GLN A 230 -4.61 17.76 20.05
CA GLN A 230 -5.93 17.41 19.49
C GLN A 230 -6.85 18.63 19.39
N SER A 231 -6.47 19.76 19.97
CA SER A 231 -7.29 20.97 19.97
C SER A 231 -7.42 21.53 18.55
N GLY A 232 -8.66 21.67 18.06
CA GLY A 232 -8.92 22.30 16.76
C GLY A 232 -8.77 21.40 15.53
N THR A 233 -8.58 20.10 15.69
CA THR A 233 -8.49 19.14 14.57
C THR A 233 -9.77 19.07 13.73
N ALA A 234 -10.94 19.33 14.32
CA ALA A 234 -12.21 19.40 13.60
C ALA A 234 -12.21 20.48 12.50
N VAL A 235 -11.69 21.67 12.79
CA VAL A 235 -11.57 22.77 11.82
C VAL A 235 -10.60 22.40 10.70
N LEU A 236 -9.51 21.70 11.02
CA LEU A 236 -8.55 21.23 10.03
C LEU A 236 -9.15 20.15 9.12
N ARG A 237 -9.96 19.24 9.68
CA ARG A 237 -10.66 18.22 8.89
C ARG A 237 -11.65 18.83 7.90
N ASP A 238 -12.43 19.82 8.31
CA ASP A 238 -13.39 20.46 7.40
C ASP A 238 -12.64 21.20 6.28
N ARG A 239 -11.54 21.89 6.61
CA ARG A 239 -10.65 22.51 5.61
C ARG A 239 -10.03 21.51 4.64
N LEU A 240 -9.66 20.31 5.10
CA LEU A 240 -9.11 19.27 4.23
C LEU A 240 -10.06 18.97 3.07
N LEU A 241 -11.34 18.75 3.38
CA LEU A 241 -12.36 18.41 2.38
C LEU A 241 -12.66 19.57 1.43
N GLU A 242 -12.42 20.82 1.85
CA GLU A 242 -12.59 22.01 1.01
C GLU A 242 -11.40 22.30 0.10
N THR A 243 -10.19 21.86 0.47
CA THR A 243 -8.93 22.32 -0.14
C THR A 243 -8.12 21.24 -0.83
N VAL A 244 -8.30 19.96 -0.46
CA VAL A 244 -7.50 18.85 -0.95
C VAL A 244 -8.44 17.81 -1.55
N SER A 245 -8.28 17.53 -2.84
CA SER A 245 -9.12 16.53 -3.51
C SER A 245 -8.62 15.10 -3.28
N SER A 246 -7.30 14.94 -3.13
CA SER A 246 -6.62 13.65 -3.07
C SER A 246 -5.28 13.76 -2.33
N PRO A 247 -4.75 12.68 -1.72
CA PRO A 247 -3.40 12.66 -1.14
C PRO A 247 -2.28 13.06 -2.11
N LEU A 248 -2.50 12.95 -3.42
CA LEU A 248 -1.53 13.34 -4.46
C LEU A 248 -1.74 14.77 -4.99
N ASP A 249 -2.77 15.47 -4.51
CA ASP A 249 -3.05 16.85 -4.88
C ASP A 249 -1.91 17.77 -4.40
N PRO A 250 -1.35 18.66 -5.25
CA PRO A 250 -0.37 19.66 -4.81
C PRO A 250 -0.84 20.50 -3.60
N ALA A 251 -2.14 20.73 -3.45
CA ALA A 251 -2.71 21.43 -2.30
C ALA A 251 -2.48 20.69 -0.96
N ALA A 252 -2.29 19.37 -0.99
CA ALA A 252 -2.02 18.55 0.19
C ALA A 252 -0.74 19.00 0.92
N VAL A 253 0.27 19.48 0.19
CA VAL A 253 1.52 20.01 0.78
C VAL A 253 1.24 21.24 1.63
N ALA A 254 0.46 22.19 1.11
CA ALA A 254 0.11 23.41 1.84
C ALA A 254 -0.73 23.08 3.08
N TYR A 255 -1.69 22.16 2.94
CA TYR A 255 -2.49 21.65 4.04
C TYR A 255 -1.62 20.99 5.14
N LEU A 256 -0.68 20.13 4.76
CA LEU A 256 0.22 19.45 5.70
C LEU A 256 1.12 20.44 6.46
N LYS A 257 1.59 21.50 5.79
CA LYS A 257 2.36 22.58 6.42
C LYS A 257 1.52 23.33 7.47
N GLU A 258 0.27 23.69 7.14
CA GLU A 258 -0.67 24.31 8.09
C GLU A 258 -0.99 23.39 9.26
N TRP A 259 -1.31 22.13 8.97
CA TRP A 259 -1.65 21.12 9.97
C TRP A 259 -0.48 20.92 10.95
N ALA A 260 0.74 20.74 10.44
CA ALA A 260 1.94 20.55 11.27
C ALA A 260 2.17 21.73 12.22
N GLY A 261 2.05 22.96 11.72
CA GLY A 261 2.25 24.17 12.53
C GLY A 261 1.23 24.39 13.64
N ARG A 262 0.04 23.77 13.54
CA ARG A 262 -1.01 23.86 14.57
C ARG A 262 -1.07 22.66 15.50
N ALA A 263 -0.83 21.46 14.98
CA ALA A 263 -1.08 20.22 15.71
C ALA A 263 0.19 19.57 16.27
N LEU A 264 1.37 19.83 15.70
CA LEU A 264 2.62 19.29 16.25
C LEU A 264 3.21 20.23 17.30
N LEU A 265 3.36 19.72 18.51
CA LEU A 265 3.94 20.45 19.65
C LEU A 265 5.49 20.41 19.63
N ALA A 266 6.07 19.44 18.95
CA ALA A 266 7.52 19.32 18.77
C ALA A 266 8.01 20.24 17.64
N GLY A 267 9.25 20.73 17.79
CA GLY A 267 9.96 21.39 16.68
C GLY A 267 10.06 20.45 15.48
N HIS A 268 9.61 20.91 14.31
CA HIS A 268 9.48 20.06 13.13
C HIS A 268 9.91 20.79 11.85
N THR A 269 10.28 20.01 10.84
CA THR A 269 10.52 20.50 9.48
C THR A 269 9.55 19.84 8.51
N VAL A 270 8.98 20.61 7.59
CA VAL A 270 8.08 20.09 6.56
C VAL A 270 8.77 20.17 5.19
N SER A 271 8.83 19.06 4.47
CA SER A 271 9.37 18.97 3.12
C SER A 271 8.27 18.57 2.13
N ASP A 272 8.29 19.17 0.94
CA ASP A 272 7.42 18.82 -0.18
C ASP A 272 8.04 17.80 -1.13
N GLU A 273 9.28 17.38 -0.86
CA GLU A 273 9.97 16.36 -1.62
C GLU A 273 9.30 14.99 -1.46
N TRP A 274 9.41 14.18 -2.52
CA TRP A 274 9.00 12.78 -2.51
C TRP A 274 10.08 11.89 -1.89
N THR A 275 10.72 12.37 -0.83
CA THR A 275 11.80 11.69 -0.12
C THR A 275 11.31 11.24 1.24
N VAL A 276 11.69 10.03 1.62
CA VAL A 276 11.29 9.47 2.90
C VAL A 276 12.10 10.18 4.00
N PRO A 277 11.48 10.89 4.96
CA PRO A 277 12.20 11.61 6.00
C PRO A 277 13.04 10.66 6.86
N THR A 278 14.21 11.08 7.32
CA THR A 278 15.13 10.28 8.15
C THR A 278 15.89 11.17 9.13
N GLY A 279 16.45 10.56 10.17
CA GLY A 279 17.30 11.26 11.14
C GLY A 279 16.69 11.31 12.55
N GLN A 280 17.18 12.27 13.35
CA GLN A 280 16.92 12.38 14.80
C GLN A 280 15.99 13.54 15.16
N VAL A 281 15.40 14.20 14.18
CA VAL A 281 14.46 15.30 14.39
C VAL A 281 13.09 14.95 13.82
N THR A 282 12.04 15.59 14.32
CA THR A 282 10.69 15.42 13.80
C THR A 282 10.58 16.05 12.42
N GLN A 283 10.13 15.28 11.43
CA GLN A 283 10.00 15.72 10.05
C GLN A 283 8.67 15.25 9.47
N LEU A 284 8.08 16.06 8.61
CA LEU A 284 6.92 15.70 7.81
C LEU A 284 7.29 15.83 6.33
N GLY A 285 7.53 14.71 5.66
CA GLY A 285 7.81 14.68 4.22
C GLY A 285 6.56 14.32 3.43
N PHE A 286 6.39 14.84 2.21
CA PHE A 286 5.22 14.49 1.40
C PHE A 286 5.22 12.99 1.02
N ALA A 287 6.35 12.47 0.55
CA ALA A 287 6.67 11.03 0.42
C ALA A 287 5.48 10.10 0.08
N PRO A 288 4.81 10.29 -1.07
CA PRO A 288 3.59 9.56 -1.37
C PRO A 288 3.86 8.08 -1.67
N ALA A 289 2.94 7.20 -1.30
CA ALA A 289 3.07 5.75 -1.41
C ALA A 289 1.72 5.06 -1.64
N LEU A 290 1.74 3.91 -2.33
CA LEU A 290 0.67 2.92 -2.22
C LEU A 290 0.98 1.99 -1.06
N VAL A 291 -0.01 1.79 -0.20
CA VAL A 291 0.14 1.01 1.03
C VAL A 291 -0.95 -0.06 1.06
N ALA A 292 -0.54 -1.33 1.13
CA ALA A 292 -1.42 -2.40 1.57
C ALA A 292 -1.27 -2.55 3.09
N ARG A 293 -2.38 -2.37 3.80
CA ARG A 293 -2.40 -2.45 5.25
C ARG A 293 -3.63 -3.18 5.74
N ARG A 294 -3.56 -3.66 6.97
CA ARG A 294 -4.74 -4.15 7.66
C ARG A 294 -5.74 -3.01 7.81
N ARG A 295 -7.00 -3.30 7.46
CA ARG A 295 -8.11 -2.37 7.68
C ARG A 295 -8.09 -1.94 9.14
N GLY A 296 -7.96 -0.63 9.35
CA GLY A 296 -7.91 -0.05 10.68
C GLY A 296 -9.25 -0.17 11.42
N ALA A 297 -9.27 0.23 12.69
CA ALA A 297 -10.53 0.37 13.43
C ALA A 297 -11.50 1.32 12.71
N PHE A 298 -10.98 2.25 11.91
CA PHE A 298 -11.77 3.14 11.07
C PHE A 298 -12.65 2.41 10.04
N ALA A 299 -12.15 1.42 9.31
CA ALA A 299 -12.97 0.67 8.35
C ALA A 299 -14.14 -0.04 9.06
N LEU A 300 -13.89 -0.51 10.28
CA LEU A 300 -14.93 -1.10 11.12
C LEU A 300 -15.90 -0.04 11.66
N ARG A 301 -15.43 1.17 12.00
CA ARG A 301 -16.29 2.32 12.33
C ARG A 301 -17.15 2.73 11.14
N GLU A 302 -16.58 2.82 9.94
CA GLU A 302 -17.30 3.15 8.72
C GLU A 302 -18.34 2.08 8.37
N PHE A 303 -18.02 0.80 8.58
CA PHE A 303 -18.98 -0.30 8.49
C PHE A 303 -20.15 -0.12 9.47
N TYR A 304 -19.87 0.14 10.75
CA TYR A 304 -20.91 0.41 11.74
C TYR A 304 -21.71 1.69 11.43
N ASP A 305 -21.05 2.74 10.94
CA ASP A 305 -21.67 4.01 10.57
C ASP A 305 -22.53 3.85 9.30
N ALA A 306 -22.14 2.99 8.35
CA ALA A 306 -22.92 2.64 7.16
C ALA A 306 -24.16 1.81 7.52
N ILE A 307 -24.04 0.83 8.43
CA ILE A 307 -25.20 0.10 8.95
C ILE A 307 -26.14 1.07 9.68
N THR A 308 -25.60 1.98 10.49
CA THR A 308 -26.42 2.97 11.20
C THR A 308 -27.14 3.89 10.22
N ARG A 309 -26.46 4.40 9.18
CA ARG A 309 -27.08 5.20 8.11
C ARG A 309 -28.13 4.43 7.32
N SER A 310 -27.89 3.16 6.98
CA SER A 310 -28.88 2.30 6.33
C SER A 310 -30.08 2.03 7.21
N LEU A 311 -29.89 1.98 8.53
CA LEU A 311 -30.98 1.92 9.50
C LEU A 311 -31.71 3.25 9.62
N ASP A 312 -31.18 4.39 9.15
CA ASP A 312 -31.86 5.69 9.21
C ASP A 312 -32.59 6.03 7.90
N SER A 313 -32.20 5.45 6.77
CA SER A 313 -32.89 5.61 5.47
C SER A 313 -34.04 4.60 5.32
N ASP A 314 -35.30 5.08 5.37
CA ASP A 314 -36.50 4.30 5.05
C ASP A 314 -36.63 4.00 3.55
N ASP A 315 -35.87 3.04 3.02
CA ASP A 315 -36.24 2.35 1.77
C ASP A 315 -35.81 0.88 1.81
N THR A 316 -36.51 0.07 2.60
CA THR A 316 -36.44 -1.38 2.55
C THR A 316 -37.24 -1.91 1.35
N ARG A 317 -36.91 -1.46 0.14
CA ARG A 317 -36.88 -2.41 -0.97
C ARG A 317 -35.51 -3.05 -0.89
N TYR A 318 -35.47 -4.37 -0.74
CA TYR A 318 -34.27 -5.18 -0.95
C TYR A 318 -33.55 -4.73 -2.24
N ARG A 319 -32.62 -3.77 -2.15
CA ARG A 319 -31.64 -3.52 -3.19
C ARG A 319 -30.53 -4.50 -2.93
N SER A 320 -30.51 -5.54 -3.75
CA SER A 320 -29.48 -6.58 -3.78
C SER A 320 -28.17 -6.05 -4.37
N ASP A 321 -27.77 -4.85 -3.97
CA ASP A 321 -26.76 -4.04 -4.68
C ASP A 321 -25.49 -3.92 -3.84
N LEU A 322 -25.23 -4.92 -3.00
CA LEU A 322 -23.85 -5.20 -2.58
C LEU A 322 -23.02 -5.44 -3.85
N PRO A 323 -21.80 -4.88 -3.96
CA PRO A 323 -20.87 -5.27 -5.02
C PRO A 323 -20.77 -6.80 -5.04
N SER A 324 -20.73 -7.39 -6.24
CA SER A 324 -20.75 -8.85 -6.41
C SER A 324 -19.65 -9.58 -5.63
N SER A 325 -18.58 -8.87 -5.25
CA SER A 325 -17.48 -9.33 -4.38
C SER A 325 -17.88 -9.63 -2.93
N TRP A 326 -19.09 -9.24 -2.49
CA TRP A 326 -19.48 -9.31 -1.07
C TRP A 326 -20.80 -10.06 -0.81
N ARG A 327 -21.28 -10.85 -1.78
CA ARG A 327 -22.38 -11.80 -1.54
C ARG A 327 -21.83 -13.08 -0.86
N PRO A 328 -22.47 -13.60 0.21
CA PRO A 328 -22.10 -14.89 0.75
C PRO A 328 -22.29 -15.96 -0.35
N SER A 329 -21.23 -16.70 -0.67
CA SER A 329 -21.27 -17.76 -1.67
C SER A 329 -22.25 -18.87 -1.22
N SER A 330 -23.45 -18.85 -1.77
CA SER A 330 -24.48 -19.86 -1.52
C SER A 330 -24.20 -21.11 -2.35
N HIS A 331 -23.19 -21.93 -2.00
CA HIS A 331 -23.13 -23.36 -2.35
C HIS A 331 -21.98 -24.09 -1.62
N ARG A 332 -22.27 -24.60 -0.40
CA ARG A 332 -22.12 -26.02 0.01
C ARG A 332 -22.20 -26.14 1.55
N THR A 333 -23.38 -26.57 2.00
CA THR A 333 -23.62 -27.58 3.05
C THR A 333 -22.61 -27.70 4.19
N GLY A 334 -23.05 -27.35 5.42
CA GLY A 334 -22.36 -27.84 6.62
C GLY A 334 -22.64 -27.16 7.98
N TRP A 335 -23.73 -26.44 8.20
CA TRP A 335 -24.05 -25.91 9.55
C TRP A 335 -24.94 -26.89 10.33
N ARG A 336 -24.31 -27.81 11.08
CA ARG A 336 -24.86 -28.37 12.32
C ARG A 336 -23.96 -27.90 13.45
N GLY A 337 -24.52 -27.19 14.44
CA GLY A 337 -23.77 -26.97 15.69
C GLY A 337 -23.98 -25.66 16.44
N TRP A 338 -25.11 -24.95 16.32
CA TRP A 338 -25.46 -23.87 17.26
C TRP A 338 -26.88 -24.09 17.81
N SER A 339 -27.02 -25.08 18.70
CA SER A 339 -28.24 -25.28 19.51
C SER A 339 -27.91 -25.79 20.92
N ALA A 340 -26.77 -25.39 21.48
CA ALA A 340 -26.38 -25.80 22.83
C ALA A 340 -25.71 -24.64 23.58
N LEU A 341 -26.43 -23.53 23.78
CA LEU A 341 -26.05 -22.50 24.76
C LEU A 341 -27.20 -21.53 25.11
N VAL A 342 -28.45 -21.98 25.10
CA VAL A 342 -29.56 -21.30 25.80
C VAL A 342 -30.52 -22.36 26.32
N GLY A 343 -30.28 -22.88 27.53
CA GLY A 343 -31.11 -23.94 28.07
C GLY A 343 -30.67 -24.48 29.43
N SER A 344 -30.47 -23.63 30.44
CA SER A 344 -30.54 -24.07 31.85
C SER A 344 -30.57 -22.87 32.81
N ALA A 345 -31.73 -22.22 32.92
CA ALA A 345 -32.01 -21.35 34.06
C ALA A 345 -33.52 -21.31 34.35
N ARG A 346 -34.10 -22.46 34.71
CA ARG A 346 -35.36 -22.55 35.48
C ARG A 346 -35.41 -23.92 36.17
N ARG A 347 -35.05 -23.94 37.46
CA ARG A 347 -35.56 -24.79 38.56
C ARG A 347 -34.58 -24.73 39.73
N ARG A 348 -34.77 -23.79 40.63
CA ARG A 348 -35.20 -23.98 42.03
C ARG A 348 -35.39 -22.62 42.67
#